data_AF-C5LXC8-F1
#
_entry.id   AF-C5LXC8-F1
#
_cell.length_a   1.000
_cell.length_b   1.000
_cell.length_c   1.000
_cell.angle_alpha   90.00
_cell.angle_beta   90.00
_cell.angle_gamma   90.00
#
_symmetry.space_group_name_H-M   'P 1'
#
loop_
_entity.id
_entity.type
_entity.pdbx_description
1 polymer ?
#
loop_
_entity_poly.entity_id
_entity_poly.type
_entity_poly.pdbx_seq_one_letter_code
_entity_poly.pdbx_strand_id
1 'polypeptide(L)'
;MIPRPYFTSADRDALLAEKVIIIQSHTRGMIARIRCRHLRIEREKFERQRQREEEEAIIEDEHIRRREVERRLHPRTYDDFITLYNEVEAWRRNETRRIKECALSKEEQQVALKELLDKEVKLLQTIDRLKLHAHKHNRSTKIDRKLEAMARPKVWTQSDGDSTLVYTPSTTRAKEYMDLYKALRLTTLTINERLDLLLHIKWAVKSYPCEVTAALAELLDREADLLNRGRGSRSLKALRERISNLFFDYISTPK
;
A
#
# COMPACT_ATOMS: atom_id res chain seq x y z
N MET A 1 8.17 -14.79 94.85
CA MET A 1 7.85 -14.02 93.63
C MET A 1 7.71 -12.56 94.03
N ILE A 2 8.55 -11.67 93.50
CA ILE A 2 8.39 -10.22 93.72
C ILE A 2 7.22 -9.76 92.84
N PRO A 3 6.17 -9.13 93.41
CA PRO A 3 5.06 -8.65 92.61
C PRO A 3 5.55 -7.57 91.64
N ARG A 4 5.12 -7.68 90.37
CA ARG A 4 5.39 -6.64 89.38
C ARG A 4 4.64 -5.35 89.78
N PRO A 5 5.20 -4.17 89.48
CA PRO A 5 4.54 -2.90 89.77
C PRO A 5 3.12 -2.89 89.17
N TYR A 6 2.15 -2.45 89.97
CA TYR A 6 0.74 -2.41 89.59
C TYR A 6 0.55 -1.39 88.46
N PHE A 7 0.07 -1.86 87.31
CA PHE A 7 -0.19 -1.02 86.16
C PHE A 7 -1.61 -0.47 86.25
N THR A 8 -1.75 0.82 86.55
CA THR A 8 -3.07 1.42 86.74
C THR A 8 -3.80 1.54 85.41
N SER A 9 -5.13 1.67 85.45
CA SER A 9 -5.93 1.90 84.24
C SER A 9 -5.51 3.18 83.50
N ALA A 10 -5.14 4.23 84.25
CA ALA A 10 -4.63 5.48 83.68
C ALA A 10 -3.28 5.30 82.95
N ASP A 11 -2.35 4.51 83.52
CA ASP A 11 -1.08 4.20 82.86
C ASP A 11 -1.29 3.39 81.57
N ARG A 12 -2.29 2.51 81.56
CA ARG A 12 -2.71 1.75 80.37
C ARG A 12 -3.25 2.66 79.28
N ASP A 13 -4.14 3.59 79.63
CA ASP A 13 -4.74 4.50 78.67
C ASP A 13 -3.70 5.47 78.09
N ALA A 14 -2.75 5.94 78.91
CA ALA A 14 -1.61 6.75 78.45
C ALA A 14 -0.70 5.98 77.48
N LEU A 15 -0.37 4.73 77.79
CA LEU A 15 0.41 3.86 76.90
C LEU A 15 -0.32 3.61 75.58
N LEU A 16 -1.64 3.35 75.64
CA LEU A 16 -2.46 3.16 74.45
C LEU A 16 -2.50 4.43 73.59
N ALA A 17 -2.65 5.61 74.19
CA ALA A 17 -2.61 6.88 73.46
C ALA A 17 -1.26 7.09 72.74
N GLU A 18 -0.14 6.84 73.40
CA GLU A 18 1.20 6.92 72.81
C GLU A 18 1.35 5.95 71.62
N LYS A 19 0.97 4.68 71.80
CA LYS A 19 1.07 3.68 70.72
C LYS A 19 0.11 3.97 69.57
N VAL A 20 -1.09 4.49 69.84
CA VAL A 20 -2.04 4.94 68.82
C VAL A 20 -1.45 6.06 67.98
N ILE A 21 -0.77 7.05 68.58
CA ILE A 21 -0.12 8.14 67.83
C ILE A 21 0.98 7.58 66.89
N ILE A 22 1.78 6.63 67.37
CA ILE A 22 2.82 5.97 66.57
C ILE A 22 2.18 5.20 65.39
N ILE A 23 1.14 4.41 65.64
CA ILE A 23 0.42 3.68 64.58
C ILE A 23 -0.21 4.65 63.57
N GLN A 24 -0.80 5.75 64.05
CA GLN A 24 -1.39 6.79 63.20
C GLN A 24 -0.34 7.51 62.34
N SER A 25 0.86 7.77 62.86
CA SER A 25 1.92 8.42 62.08
C SER A 25 2.44 7.50 60.98
N HIS A 26 2.65 6.21 61.29
CA HIS A 26 3.06 5.20 60.30
C HIS A 26 1.99 4.94 59.24
N THR A 27 0.71 4.87 59.63
CA THR A 27 -0.40 4.68 58.68
C THR A 27 -0.56 5.90 57.75
N ARG A 28 -0.49 7.13 58.27
CA ARG A 28 -0.45 8.35 57.42
C ARG A 28 0.72 8.32 56.43
N GLY A 29 1.92 7.91 56.87
CA GLY A 29 3.07 7.75 55.99
C GLY A 29 2.89 6.64 54.94
N MET A 30 2.26 5.53 55.30
CA MET A 30 1.92 4.45 54.36
C MET A 30 0.94 4.93 53.28
N ILE A 31 -0.14 5.63 53.67
CA ILE A 31 -1.13 6.20 52.76
C ILE A 31 -0.47 7.20 51.80
N ALA A 32 0.38 8.10 52.30
CA ALA A 32 1.12 9.04 51.47
C ALA A 32 2.01 8.33 50.44
N ARG A 33 2.74 7.27 50.84
CA ARG A 33 3.57 6.48 49.91
C ARG A 33 2.75 5.76 48.85
N ILE A 34 1.59 5.22 49.21
CA ILE A 34 0.67 4.59 48.24
C ILE A 34 0.20 5.63 47.22
N ARG A 35 -0.23 6.81 47.68
CA ARG A 35 -0.65 7.92 46.82
C ARG A 35 0.47 8.39 45.89
N CYS A 36 1.69 8.57 46.41
CA CYS A 36 2.84 8.95 45.59
C CYS A 36 3.19 7.90 44.54
N ARG A 37 3.12 6.60 44.88
CA ARG A 37 3.32 5.51 43.90
C ARG A 37 2.28 5.56 42.79
N HIS A 38 1.01 5.75 43.15
CA HIS A 38 -0.07 5.88 42.18
C HIS A 38 0.16 7.08 41.23
N LEU A 39 0.45 8.26 41.77
CA LEU A 39 0.75 9.46 40.98
C LEU A 39 1.98 9.29 40.08
N ARG A 40 3.01 8.56 40.54
CA ARG A 40 4.19 8.25 39.72
C ARG A 40 3.83 7.38 38.52
N ILE A 41 3.01 6.35 38.74
CA ILE A 41 2.55 5.45 37.67
C ILE A 41 1.70 6.22 36.65
N GLU A 42 0.76 7.06 37.12
CA GLU A 42 -0.07 7.89 36.24
C GLU A 42 0.76 8.88 35.42
N ARG A 43 1.74 9.54 36.05
CA ARG A 43 2.69 10.41 35.33
C ARG A 43 3.48 9.64 34.27
N GLU A 44 4.00 8.46 34.62
CA GLU A 44 4.77 7.63 33.68
C GLU A 44 3.91 7.13 32.53
N LYS A 45 2.64 6.76 32.77
CA LYS A 45 1.68 6.41 31.71
C LYS A 45 1.44 7.59 30.78
N PHE A 46 1.23 8.79 31.33
CA PHE A 46 1.02 10.01 30.55
C PHE A 46 2.25 10.35 29.71
N GLU A 47 3.46 10.28 30.29
CA GLU A 47 4.72 10.49 29.57
C GLU A 47 4.91 9.45 28.46
N ARG A 48 4.64 8.16 28.72
CA ARG A 48 4.69 7.11 27.69
C ARG A 48 3.66 7.33 26.58
N GLN A 49 2.45 7.77 26.91
CA GLN A 49 1.42 8.06 25.90
C GLN A 49 1.86 9.22 25.02
N ARG A 50 2.35 10.31 25.62
CA ARG A 50 2.88 11.46 24.89
C ARG A 50 4.06 11.07 23.99
N GLN A 51 4.98 10.23 24.47
CA GLN A 51 6.09 9.71 23.65
C GLN A 51 5.57 8.91 22.45
N ARG A 52 4.55 8.06 22.64
CA ARG A 52 3.94 7.31 21.54
C ARG A 52 3.28 8.22 20.52
N GLU A 53 2.54 9.24 20.97
CA GLU A 53 1.92 10.22 20.07
C GLU A 53 2.97 11.01 19.29
N GLU A 54 4.07 11.41 19.93
CA GLU A 54 5.21 12.06 19.26
C GLU A 54 5.90 11.12 18.25
N GLU A 55 6.11 9.85 18.61
CA GLU A 55 6.67 8.83 17.71
C GLU A 55 5.74 8.56 16.51
N GLU A 56 4.44 8.42 16.74
CA GLU A 56 3.42 8.24 15.70
C GLU A 56 3.38 9.44 14.75
N ALA A 57 3.47 10.66 15.27
CA ALA A 57 3.54 11.88 14.45
C ALA A 57 4.80 11.92 13.58
N ILE A 58 5.97 11.55 14.12
CA ILE A 58 7.22 11.47 13.36
C ILE A 58 7.10 10.43 12.25
N ILE A 59 6.53 9.26 12.55
CA ILE A 59 6.30 8.18 11.58
C ILE A 59 5.34 8.65 10.48
N GLU A 60 4.26 9.33 10.84
CA GLU A 60 3.29 9.88 9.88
C GLU A 60 3.93 10.92 8.96
N ASP A 61 4.71 11.84 9.52
CA ASP A 61 5.46 12.85 8.76
C ASP A 61 6.46 12.19 7.79
N GLU A 62 7.19 11.17 8.24
CA GLU A 62 8.06 10.39 7.36
C GLU A 62 7.28 9.71 6.24
N HIS A 63 6.10 9.14 6.54
CA HIS A 63 5.25 8.52 5.53
C HIS A 63 4.71 9.54 4.51
N ILE A 64 4.39 10.76 4.94
CA ILE A 64 3.99 11.85 4.03
C ILE A 64 5.16 12.24 3.12
N ARG A 65 6.34 12.47 3.69
CA ARG A 65 7.56 12.82 2.93
C ARG A 65 7.93 11.74 1.93
N ARG A 66 7.91 10.47 2.33
CA ARG A 66 8.17 9.34 1.44
C ARG A 66 7.17 9.29 0.28
N ARG A 67 5.88 9.50 0.56
CA ARG A 67 4.84 9.56 -0.48
C ARG A 67 5.06 10.70 -1.47
N GLU A 68 5.47 11.88 -1.00
CA GLU A 68 5.78 13.02 -1.88
C GLU A 68 6.98 12.72 -2.80
N VAL A 69 8.04 12.13 -2.25
CA VAL A 69 9.20 11.69 -3.03
C VAL A 69 8.80 10.63 -4.05
N GLU A 70 8.00 9.64 -3.66
CA GLU A 70 7.49 8.63 -4.58
C GLU A 70 6.64 9.22 -5.71
N ARG A 71 5.80 10.22 -5.42
CA ARG A 71 4.98 10.91 -6.44
C ARG A 71 5.83 11.66 -7.46
N ARG A 72 6.95 12.26 -7.03
CA ARG A 72 7.91 12.91 -7.93
C ARG A 72 8.68 11.89 -8.79
N LEU A 73 9.10 10.78 -8.18
CA LEU A 73 9.88 9.74 -8.88
C LEU A 73 9.02 8.90 -9.83
N HIS A 74 7.78 8.61 -9.43
CA HIS A 74 6.86 7.72 -10.15
C HIS A 74 5.44 8.30 -10.18
N PRO A 75 5.20 9.39 -10.94
CA PRO A 75 3.88 10.00 -11.05
C PRO A 75 2.88 9.00 -11.63
N ARG A 76 1.75 8.80 -10.96
CA ARG A 76 0.71 7.83 -11.39
C ARG A 76 -0.64 8.47 -11.57
N THR A 77 -0.96 9.48 -10.77
CA THR A 77 -2.24 10.18 -10.79
C THR A 77 -2.16 11.45 -11.63
N TYR A 78 -3.32 11.96 -12.02
CA TYR A 78 -3.41 13.22 -12.76
C TYR A 78 -2.81 14.39 -11.97
N ASP A 79 -3.07 14.44 -10.66
CA ASP A 79 -2.56 15.49 -9.76
C ASP A 79 -1.03 15.47 -9.64
N ASP A 80 -0.42 14.28 -9.66
CA ASP A 80 1.05 14.14 -9.69
C ASP A 80 1.62 14.80 -10.95
N PHE A 81 0.98 14.58 -12.11
CA PHE A 81 1.40 15.20 -13.37
C PHE A 81 1.15 16.71 -13.40
N ILE A 82 0.04 17.20 -12.85
CA ILE A 82 -0.20 18.65 -12.70
C ILE A 82 0.94 19.29 -11.91
N THR A 83 1.33 18.67 -10.79
CA THR A 83 2.42 19.17 -9.95
C THR A 83 3.72 19.27 -10.74
N LEU A 84 4.07 18.24 -11.52
CA LEU A 84 5.25 18.26 -12.39
C LEU A 84 5.18 19.35 -13.47
N TYR A 85 4.03 19.55 -14.12
CA TYR A 85 3.86 20.63 -15.10
C TYR A 85 4.04 22.01 -14.45
N ASN A 86 3.48 22.21 -13.26
CA ASN A 86 3.62 23.46 -12.50
C ASN A 86 5.08 23.70 -12.09
N GLU A 87 5.81 22.66 -11.66
CA GLU A 87 7.25 22.76 -11.33
C GLU A 87 8.08 23.14 -12.56
N VAL A 88 7.83 22.52 -13.72
CA VAL A 88 8.50 22.86 -14.99
C VAL A 88 8.17 24.29 -15.43
N GLU A 89 6.92 24.72 -15.27
CA GLU A 89 6.51 26.08 -15.59
C GLU A 89 7.17 27.12 -14.67
N ALA A 90 7.20 26.86 -13.36
CA ALA A 90 7.88 27.71 -12.39
C ALA A 90 9.39 27.80 -12.67
N TRP A 91 10.04 26.68 -12.99
CA TRP A 91 11.44 26.64 -13.40
C TRP A 91 11.68 27.49 -14.65
N ARG A 92 10.86 27.31 -15.69
CA ARG A 92 10.96 28.09 -16.94
C ARG A 92 10.83 29.59 -16.69
N ARG A 93 9.86 30.01 -15.86
CA ARG A 93 9.64 31.42 -15.50
C ARG A 93 10.85 32.00 -14.76
N ASN A 94 11.37 31.28 -13.77
CA ASN A 94 12.54 31.70 -12.99
C ASN A 94 13.80 31.80 -13.87
N GLU A 95 14.02 30.82 -14.75
CA GLU A 95 15.18 30.79 -15.62
C GLU A 95 15.11 31.87 -16.71
N THR A 96 13.92 32.09 -17.28
CA THR A 96 13.68 33.19 -18.22
C THR A 96 13.92 34.54 -17.54
N ARG A 97 13.48 34.70 -16.28
CA ARG A 97 13.75 35.92 -15.51
C ARG A 97 15.25 36.11 -15.29
N ARG A 98 15.96 35.06 -14.89
CA ARG A 98 17.42 35.07 -14.69
C ARG A 98 18.18 35.47 -15.95
N ILE A 99 17.83 34.91 -17.11
CA ILE A 99 18.48 35.24 -18.39
C ILE A 99 18.23 36.69 -18.79
N LYS A 100 17.03 37.22 -18.52
CA LYS A 100 16.67 38.62 -18.80
C LYS A 100 17.33 39.62 -17.84
N GLU A 101 17.51 39.24 -16.58
CA GLU A 101 18.19 40.06 -15.56
C GLU A 101 19.71 40.07 -15.73
N CYS A 102 20.29 39.03 -16.34
CA CYS A 102 21.69 39.03 -16.74
C CYS A 102 21.97 40.11 -17.79
N ALA A 103 22.97 40.96 -17.50
CA ALA A 103 23.47 42.00 -18.40
C ALA A 103 24.32 41.42 -19.55
N LEU A 104 23.74 40.49 -20.31
CA LEU A 104 24.32 39.86 -21.51
C LEU A 104 23.93 40.65 -22.76
N SER A 105 24.65 40.43 -23.87
CA SER A 105 24.25 40.97 -25.17
C SER A 105 22.92 40.34 -25.62
N LYS A 106 22.15 41.05 -26.46
CA LYS A 106 20.87 40.55 -26.99
C LYS A 106 21.02 39.22 -27.74
N GLU A 107 22.13 39.06 -28.45
CA GLU A 107 22.45 37.84 -29.20
C GLU A 107 22.70 36.65 -28.26
N GLU A 108 23.46 36.87 -27.19
CA GLU A 108 23.75 35.86 -26.17
C GLU A 108 22.48 35.48 -25.38
N GLN A 109 21.62 36.44 -25.07
CA GLN A 109 20.31 36.17 -24.46
C GLN A 109 19.43 35.30 -25.36
N GLN A 110 19.43 35.54 -26.67
CA GLN A 110 18.64 34.75 -27.62
C GLN A 110 19.15 33.30 -27.72
N VAL A 111 20.47 33.09 -27.70
CA VAL A 111 21.07 31.75 -27.65
C VAL A 111 20.69 31.04 -26.34
N ALA A 112 20.81 31.72 -25.20
CA ALA A 112 20.45 31.16 -23.90
C ALA A 112 18.95 30.80 -23.80
N LEU A 113 18.06 31.61 -24.37
CA LEU A 113 16.62 31.32 -24.44
C LEU A 113 16.31 30.11 -25.33
N LYS A 114 17.05 29.94 -26.44
CA LYS A 114 16.93 28.76 -27.30
C LYS A 114 17.36 27.49 -26.55
N GLU A 115 18.48 27.54 -25.83
CA GLU A 115 18.92 26.43 -24.99
C GLU A 115 17.93 26.11 -23.86
N LEU A 116 17.31 27.14 -23.27
CA LEU A 116 16.25 26.97 -22.27
C LEU A 116 15.05 26.23 -22.86
N LEU A 117 14.61 26.61 -24.07
CA LEU A 117 13.53 25.94 -24.78
C LEU A 117 13.87 24.46 -25.07
N ASP A 118 15.08 24.17 -25.53
CA ASP A 118 15.51 22.80 -25.79
C ASP A 118 15.49 21.94 -24.52
N LYS A 119 15.86 22.52 -23.37
CA LYS A 119 15.75 21.87 -22.05
C LYS A 119 14.29 21.64 -21.65
N GLU A 120 13.43 22.63 -21.85
CA GLU A 120 11.99 22.52 -21.59
C GLU A 120 11.35 21.39 -22.42
N VAL A 121 11.61 21.35 -23.72
CA VAL A 121 11.08 20.31 -24.63
C VAL A 121 11.52 18.92 -24.16
N LYS A 122 12.78 18.76 -23.75
CA LYS A 122 13.27 17.50 -23.18
C LYS A 122 12.52 17.11 -21.91
N LEU A 123 12.26 18.06 -21.00
CA LEU A 123 11.48 17.81 -19.77
C LEU A 123 10.02 17.44 -20.06
N LEU A 124 9.38 18.09 -21.03
CA LEU A 124 8.01 17.73 -21.43
C LEU A 124 7.96 16.34 -22.05
N GLN A 125 8.93 16.00 -22.91
CA GLN A 125 9.04 14.66 -23.49
C GLN A 125 9.29 13.56 -22.43
N THR A 126 10.05 13.85 -21.36
CA THR A 126 10.21 12.89 -20.26
C THR A 126 8.91 12.72 -19.49
N ILE A 127 8.17 13.80 -19.21
CA ILE A 127 6.84 13.74 -18.59
C ILE A 127 5.88 12.89 -19.44
N ASP A 128 5.88 13.05 -20.76
CA ASP A 128 5.02 12.25 -21.65
C ASP A 128 5.38 10.75 -21.61
N ARG A 129 6.67 10.41 -21.56
CA ARG A 129 7.12 9.01 -21.37
C ARG A 129 6.66 8.46 -20.02
N LEU A 130 6.76 9.24 -18.95
CA LEU A 130 6.26 8.86 -17.63
C LEU A 130 4.75 8.64 -17.66
N LYS A 131 4.00 9.48 -18.36
CA LYS A 131 2.55 9.34 -18.55
C LYS A 131 2.19 8.05 -19.27
N LEU A 132 2.90 7.69 -20.33
CA LEU A 132 2.71 6.41 -21.02
C LEU A 132 2.98 5.21 -20.10
N HIS A 133 4.08 5.27 -19.33
CA HIS A 133 4.42 4.21 -18.36
C HIS A 133 3.35 4.10 -17.26
N ALA A 134 2.93 5.23 -16.71
CA ALA A 134 1.86 5.31 -15.72
C ALA A 134 0.54 4.74 -16.26
N HIS A 135 0.15 5.09 -17.48
CA HIS A 135 -1.05 4.52 -18.11
C HIS A 135 -0.96 2.99 -18.26
N LYS A 136 0.19 2.46 -18.68
CA LYS A 136 0.39 1.01 -18.79
C LYS A 136 0.28 0.32 -17.43
N HIS A 137 0.91 0.88 -16.40
CA HIS A 137 0.85 0.37 -15.03
C HIS A 137 -0.57 0.46 -14.43
N ASN A 138 -1.21 1.63 -14.57
CA ASN A 138 -2.58 1.88 -14.11
C ASN A 138 -3.59 0.96 -14.82
N ARG A 139 -3.38 0.65 -16.11
CA ARG A 139 -4.19 -0.34 -16.82
C ARG A 139 -4.00 -1.74 -16.25
N SER A 140 -2.76 -2.18 -15.99
CA SER A 140 -2.50 -3.48 -15.35
C SER A 140 -3.18 -3.57 -13.98
N THR A 141 -2.94 -2.59 -13.12
CA THR A 141 -3.52 -2.56 -11.77
C THR A 141 -5.05 -2.48 -11.79
N LYS A 142 -5.65 -1.79 -12.76
CA LYS A 142 -7.10 -1.77 -12.96
C LYS A 142 -7.64 -3.15 -13.35
N ILE A 143 -6.94 -3.87 -14.22
CA ILE A 143 -7.28 -5.24 -14.59
C ILE A 143 -7.19 -6.15 -13.35
N ASP A 144 -6.08 -6.07 -12.61
CA ASP A 144 -5.86 -6.90 -11.42
C ASP A 144 -6.94 -6.64 -10.35
N ARG A 145 -7.26 -5.38 -10.08
CA ARG A 145 -8.36 -4.98 -9.17
C ARG A 145 -9.72 -5.49 -9.64
N LYS A 146 -10.00 -5.46 -10.95
CA LYS A 146 -11.26 -5.97 -11.51
C LYS A 146 -11.39 -7.47 -11.27
N LEU A 147 -10.33 -8.23 -11.53
CA LEU A 147 -10.31 -9.67 -11.32
C LEU A 147 -10.44 -10.03 -9.84
N GLU A 148 -9.75 -9.31 -8.96
CA GLU A 148 -9.86 -9.47 -7.50
C GLU A 148 -11.28 -9.15 -7.00
N ALA A 149 -11.92 -8.12 -7.55
CA ALA A 149 -13.30 -7.79 -7.22
C ALA A 149 -14.28 -8.90 -7.66
N MET A 150 -14.05 -9.54 -8.81
CA MET A 150 -14.86 -10.66 -9.30
C MET A 150 -14.68 -11.94 -8.46
N ALA A 151 -13.46 -12.17 -7.98
CA ALA A 151 -13.12 -13.33 -7.15
C ALA A 151 -13.48 -13.16 -5.66
N ARG A 152 -13.87 -11.95 -5.23
CA ARG A 152 -14.14 -11.64 -3.83
C ARG A 152 -15.36 -12.42 -3.31
N PRO A 153 -15.28 -13.06 -2.13
CA PRO A 153 -16.45 -13.70 -1.54
C PRO A 153 -17.55 -12.69 -1.23
N LYS A 154 -18.81 -13.15 -1.28
CA LYS A 154 -19.95 -12.33 -0.87
C LYS A 154 -19.98 -12.25 0.66
N VAL A 155 -20.25 -11.07 1.20
CA VAL A 155 -20.41 -10.87 2.64
C VAL A 155 -21.90 -10.89 2.94
N TRP A 156 -22.35 -11.86 3.74
CA TRP A 156 -23.73 -11.93 4.21
C TRP A 156 -23.79 -11.47 5.66
N THR A 157 -24.52 -10.40 5.92
CA THR A 157 -24.79 -9.90 7.28
C THR A 157 -25.96 -10.66 7.85
N GLN A 158 -25.77 -11.30 9.00
CA GLN A 158 -26.83 -11.94 9.77
C GLN A 158 -27.63 -10.89 10.55
N SER A 159 -28.82 -11.26 11.03
CA SER A 159 -29.65 -10.43 11.93
C SER A 159 -28.91 -9.97 13.19
N ASP A 160 -27.91 -10.74 13.62
CA ASP A 160 -27.21 -10.57 14.88
C ASP A 160 -26.00 -9.62 14.77
N GLY A 161 -25.76 -9.03 13.59
CA GLY A 161 -24.63 -8.13 13.31
C GLY A 161 -23.35 -8.82 12.84
N ASP A 162 -23.28 -10.15 12.92
CA ASP A 162 -22.16 -10.93 12.43
C ASP A 162 -22.15 -11.03 10.89
N SER A 163 -20.95 -10.98 10.30
CA SER A 163 -20.75 -11.10 8.86
C SER A 163 -20.11 -12.44 8.49
N THR A 164 -20.75 -13.21 7.62
CA THR A 164 -20.21 -14.47 7.09
C THR A 164 -19.71 -14.30 5.66
N LEU A 165 -18.57 -14.91 5.34
CA LEU A 165 -17.99 -14.91 3.99
C LEU A 165 -18.51 -16.12 3.22
N VAL A 166 -19.26 -15.87 2.16
CA VAL A 166 -19.88 -16.92 1.33
C VAL A 166 -19.17 -17.00 -0.01
N TYR A 167 -18.58 -18.18 -0.28
CA TYR A 167 -18.04 -18.55 -1.57
C TYR A 167 -19.13 -19.23 -2.39
N THR A 168 -19.60 -18.53 -3.42
CA THR A 168 -20.51 -19.08 -4.43
C THR A 168 -19.71 -19.80 -5.53
N PRO A 169 -20.32 -20.75 -6.27
CA PRO A 169 -19.66 -21.39 -7.41
C PRO A 169 -19.11 -20.38 -8.43
N SER A 170 -19.77 -19.23 -8.62
CA SER A 170 -19.31 -18.16 -9.51
C SER A 170 -18.08 -17.44 -8.97
N THR A 171 -18.02 -17.13 -7.67
CA THR A 171 -16.82 -16.51 -7.05
C THR A 171 -15.62 -17.46 -7.04
N THR A 172 -15.85 -18.77 -6.87
CA THR A 172 -14.78 -19.79 -6.95
C THR A 172 -14.26 -19.89 -8.38
N ARG A 173 -15.15 -19.96 -9.38
CA ARG A 173 -14.76 -19.96 -10.80
C ARG A 173 -14.05 -18.68 -11.22
N ALA A 174 -14.48 -17.53 -10.72
CA ALA A 174 -13.82 -16.25 -10.97
C ALA A 174 -12.39 -16.22 -10.39
N LYS A 175 -12.18 -16.84 -9.24
CA LYS A 175 -10.85 -17.02 -8.64
C LYS A 175 -9.96 -17.91 -9.52
N GLU A 176 -10.47 -19.05 -9.99
CA GLU A 176 -9.75 -19.94 -10.92
C GLU A 176 -9.33 -19.19 -12.20
N TYR A 177 -10.24 -18.40 -12.79
CA TYR A 177 -9.94 -17.58 -13.96
C TYR A 177 -8.93 -16.47 -13.69
N MET A 178 -8.98 -15.83 -12.52
CA MET A 178 -7.97 -14.87 -12.10
C MET A 178 -6.58 -15.54 -12.01
N ASP A 179 -6.50 -16.72 -11.41
CA ASP A 179 -5.24 -17.45 -11.24
C ASP A 179 -4.67 -17.88 -12.61
N LEU A 180 -5.52 -18.36 -13.52
CA LEU A 180 -5.14 -18.65 -14.91
C LEU A 180 -4.63 -17.40 -15.65
N TYR A 181 -5.28 -16.25 -15.47
CA TYR A 181 -4.86 -15.00 -16.08
C TYR A 181 -3.50 -14.53 -15.55
N LYS A 182 -3.28 -14.63 -14.23
CA LYS A 182 -1.98 -14.31 -13.61
C LYS A 182 -0.89 -15.25 -14.14
N ALA A 183 -1.18 -16.55 -14.25
CA ALA A 183 -0.26 -17.55 -14.79
C ALA A 183 0.11 -17.30 -16.26
N LEU A 184 -0.83 -16.85 -17.10
CA LEU A 184 -0.54 -16.52 -18.51
C LEU A 184 0.51 -15.42 -18.66
N ARG A 185 0.52 -14.45 -17.75
CA ARG A 185 1.41 -13.28 -17.76
C ARG A 185 2.81 -13.58 -17.20
N LEU A 186 3.01 -14.72 -16.56
CA LEU A 186 4.32 -15.12 -16.04
C LEU A 186 5.26 -15.49 -17.18
N THR A 187 6.47 -14.91 -17.16
CA THR A 187 7.51 -15.15 -18.18
C THR A 187 8.52 -16.23 -17.77
N THR A 188 8.46 -16.69 -16.53
CA THR A 188 9.45 -17.58 -15.90
C THR A 188 9.07 -19.06 -15.97
N LEU A 189 7.96 -19.42 -16.62
CA LEU A 189 7.52 -20.82 -16.75
C LEU A 189 8.47 -21.62 -17.64
N THR A 190 8.64 -22.88 -17.29
CA THR A 190 9.21 -23.88 -18.18
C THR A 190 8.27 -24.15 -19.36
N ILE A 191 8.79 -24.77 -20.43
CA ILE A 191 8.00 -25.07 -21.63
C ILE A 191 6.83 -26.00 -21.28
N ASN A 192 7.08 -27.04 -20.48
CA ASN A 192 6.06 -28.02 -20.09
C ASN A 192 4.95 -27.38 -19.24
N GLU A 193 5.31 -26.65 -18.20
CA GLU A 193 4.32 -25.92 -17.36
C GLU A 193 3.47 -24.97 -18.20
N ARG A 194 4.08 -24.33 -19.21
CA ARG A 194 3.34 -23.43 -20.09
C ARG A 194 2.41 -24.19 -21.02
N LEU A 195 2.82 -25.33 -21.58
CA LEU A 195 1.93 -26.18 -22.39
C LEU A 195 0.75 -26.70 -21.56
N ASP A 196 0.99 -27.12 -20.32
CA ASP A 196 -0.07 -27.56 -19.40
C ASP A 196 -1.05 -26.41 -19.08
N LEU A 197 -0.54 -25.20 -18.86
CA LEU A 197 -1.37 -24.01 -18.66
C LEU A 197 -2.23 -23.70 -19.90
N LEU A 198 -1.63 -23.72 -21.10
CA LEU A 198 -2.35 -23.49 -22.35
C LEU A 198 -3.47 -24.53 -22.54
N LEU A 199 -3.19 -25.79 -22.23
CA LEU A 199 -4.17 -26.87 -22.27
C LEU A 199 -5.30 -26.64 -21.25
N HIS A 200 -4.98 -26.29 -20.01
CA HIS A 200 -5.97 -26.02 -18.98
C HIS A 200 -6.92 -24.88 -19.39
N ILE A 201 -6.38 -23.78 -19.94
CA ILE A 201 -7.18 -22.66 -20.42
C ILE A 201 -8.07 -23.07 -21.59
N LYS A 202 -7.53 -23.87 -22.53
CA LYS A 202 -8.31 -24.40 -23.65
C LYS A 202 -9.53 -25.19 -23.18
N TRP A 203 -9.38 -26.03 -22.16
CA TRP A 203 -10.50 -26.75 -21.54
C TRP A 203 -11.49 -25.82 -20.83
N ALA A 204 -10.97 -24.86 -20.06
CA ALA A 204 -11.79 -23.94 -19.28
C ALA A 204 -12.66 -23.00 -20.14
N VAL A 205 -12.17 -22.69 -21.35
CA VAL A 205 -12.85 -21.86 -22.36
C VAL A 205 -13.86 -22.67 -23.18
N LYS A 206 -13.64 -23.99 -23.35
CA LYS A 206 -14.53 -24.88 -24.11
C LYS A 206 -15.96 -24.93 -23.57
N SER A 207 -16.17 -24.61 -22.29
CA SER A 207 -17.51 -24.61 -21.69
C SER A 207 -18.49 -23.67 -22.37
N TYR A 208 -18.02 -22.57 -22.99
CA TYR A 208 -18.88 -21.54 -23.58
C TYR A 208 -18.35 -21.07 -24.94
N PRO A 209 -18.78 -21.68 -26.06
CA PRO A 209 -18.32 -21.29 -27.38
C PRO A 209 -18.90 -19.92 -27.79
N CYS A 210 -18.01 -18.98 -28.08
CA CYS A 210 -18.27 -17.71 -28.78
C CYS A 210 -17.11 -17.35 -29.73
N GLU A 211 -17.28 -16.34 -30.58
CA GLU A 211 -16.24 -15.92 -31.54
C GLU A 211 -14.89 -15.60 -30.86
N VAL A 212 -14.93 -14.96 -29.69
CA VAL A 212 -13.74 -14.65 -28.88
C VAL A 212 -13.04 -15.92 -28.42
N THR A 213 -13.79 -16.95 -28.01
CA THR A 213 -13.21 -18.24 -27.58
C THR A 213 -12.61 -19.04 -28.73
N ALA A 214 -13.19 -18.95 -29.94
CA ALA A 214 -12.64 -19.62 -31.12
C ALA A 214 -11.30 -19.01 -31.52
N ALA A 215 -11.22 -17.67 -31.57
CA ALA A 215 -9.99 -16.95 -31.82
C ALA A 215 -8.95 -17.20 -30.71
N LEU A 216 -9.37 -17.27 -29.44
CA LEU A 216 -8.49 -17.60 -28.33
C LEU A 216 -7.93 -19.03 -28.47
N ALA A 217 -8.77 -20.02 -28.76
CA ALA A 217 -8.35 -21.41 -28.93
C ALA A 217 -7.32 -21.56 -30.07
N GLU A 218 -7.54 -20.90 -31.21
CA GLU A 218 -6.60 -20.89 -32.32
C GLU A 218 -5.23 -20.30 -31.92
N LEU A 219 -5.23 -19.19 -31.17
CA LEU A 219 -3.98 -18.58 -30.71
C LEU A 219 -3.25 -19.41 -29.66
N LEU A 220 -3.99 -20.11 -28.79
CA LEU A 220 -3.41 -21.04 -27.82
C LEU A 220 -2.73 -22.21 -28.53
N ASP A 221 -3.40 -22.81 -29.53
CA ASP A 221 -2.84 -23.90 -30.33
C ASP A 221 -1.61 -23.43 -31.11
N ARG A 222 -1.66 -22.23 -31.67
CA ARG A 222 -0.51 -21.62 -32.35
C ARG A 222 0.67 -21.37 -31.40
N GLU A 223 0.43 -20.94 -30.16
CA GLU A 223 1.51 -20.81 -29.17
C GLU A 223 2.12 -22.17 -28.83
N ALA A 224 1.29 -23.19 -28.60
CA ALA A 224 1.75 -24.54 -28.30
C ALA A 224 2.61 -25.12 -29.43
N ASP A 225 2.18 -24.98 -30.68
CA ASP A 225 2.95 -25.41 -31.85
C ASP A 225 4.31 -24.72 -31.96
N LEU A 226 4.35 -23.40 -31.71
CA LEU A 226 5.60 -22.64 -31.76
C LEU A 226 6.55 -23.02 -30.63
N LEU A 227 6.03 -23.33 -29.43
CA LEU A 227 6.80 -23.84 -28.31
C LEU A 227 7.38 -25.23 -28.61
N ASN A 228 6.57 -26.14 -29.16
CA ASN A 228 7.01 -27.47 -29.57
C ASN A 228 8.10 -27.43 -30.65
N ARG A 229 8.07 -26.41 -31.52
CA ARG A 229 9.12 -26.14 -32.52
C ARG A 229 10.36 -25.43 -31.96
N GLY A 230 10.43 -25.21 -30.65
CA GLY A 230 11.58 -24.60 -29.98
C GLY A 230 11.75 -23.09 -30.22
N ARG A 231 10.67 -22.35 -30.56
CA ARG A 231 10.78 -20.89 -30.74
C ARG A 231 11.07 -20.18 -29.42
N GLY A 232 11.98 -19.21 -29.46
CA GLY A 232 12.37 -18.44 -28.29
C GLY A 232 11.22 -17.60 -27.70
N SER A 233 11.23 -17.42 -26.38
CA SER A 233 10.21 -16.67 -25.64
C SER A 233 10.06 -15.22 -26.09
N ARG A 234 11.14 -14.59 -26.58
CA ARG A 234 11.14 -13.20 -27.08
C ARG A 234 10.24 -13.01 -28.30
N SER A 235 10.24 -13.94 -29.25
CA SER A 235 9.38 -13.85 -30.45
C SER A 235 7.90 -14.07 -30.14
N LEU A 236 7.58 -14.73 -29.02
CA LEU A 236 6.22 -15.03 -28.60
C LEU A 236 5.57 -13.89 -27.80
N LYS A 237 6.31 -12.83 -27.43
CA LYS A 237 5.82 -11.76 -26.55
C LYS A 237 4.49 -11.15 -27.03
N ALA A 238 4.41 -10.74 -28.30
CA ALA A 238 3.21 -10.14 -28.85
C ALA A 238 2.02 -11.12 -28.91
N LEU A 239 2.30 -12.40 -29.20
CA LEU A 239 1.28 -13.46 -29.17
C LEU A 239 0.72 -13.66 -27.76
N ARG A 240 1.60 -13.73 -26.76
CA ARG A 240 1.23 -13.88 -25.34
C ARG A 240 0.42 -12.70 -24.81
N GLU A 241 0.79 -11.47 -25.20
CA GLU A 241 0.03 -10.27 -24.88
C GLU A 241 -1.38 -10.32 -25.50
N ARG A 242 -1.50 -10.78 -26.75
CA ARG A 242 -2.81 -10.95 -27.42
C ARG A 242 -3.67 -12.03 -26.76
N ILE A 243 -3.10 -13.19 -26.44
CA ILE A 243 -3.79 -14.28 -25.72
C ILE A 243 -4.31 -13.79 -24.37
N SER A 244 -3.46 -13.08 -23.61
CA SER A 244 -3.83 -12.54 -22.29
C SER A 244 -4.97 -11.53 -22.40
N ASN A 245 -4.94 -10.63 -23.39
CA ASN A 245 -6.00 -9.65 -23.61
C ASN A 245 -7.33 -10.33 -23.99
N LEU A 246 -7.30 -11.29 -24.92
CA LEU A 246 -8.51 -12.03 -25.32
C LEU A 246 -9.10 -12.86 -24.17
N PHE A 247 -8.24 -13.48 -23.35
CA PHE A 247 -8.70 -14.20 -22.17
C PHE A 247 -9.31 -13.24 -21.13
N PHE A 248 -8.75 -12.04 -20.95
CA PHE A 248 -9.36 -11.02 -20.10
C PHE A 248 -10.72 -10.54 -20.64
N ASP A 249 -10.85 -10.38 -21.95
CA ASP A 249 -12.11 -10.01 -22.58
C ASP A 249 -13.17 -11.11 -22.36
N TYR A 250 -12.79 -12.38 -22.50
CA TYR A 250 -13.63 -13.53 -22.16
C TYR A 250 -14.09 -13.52 -20.69
N ILE A 251 -13.17 -13.31 -19.73
CA ILE A 251 -13.53 -13.21 -18.30
C ILE A 251 -14.47 -12.02 -18.07
N SER A 252 -14.26 -10.93 -18.79
CA SER A 252 -15.03 -9.69 -18.64
C SER A 252 -16.42 -9.73 -19.26
N THR A 253 -16.72 -10.69 -20.14
CA THR A 253 -18.05 -10.85 -20.71
C THR A 253 -18.95 -11.64 -19.75
N PRO A 254 -20.00 -11.03 -19.19
CA PRO A 254 -20.95 -11.74 -18.36
C PRO A 254 -21.85 -12.62 -19.24
N LYS A 255 -21.71 -13.94 -19.11
CA LYS A 255 -22.69 -14.94 -19.56
C LYS A 255 -22.77 -16.05 -18.55
#